data_AF-A0A8S3GUF7-F1
#
_entry.id   AF-A0A8S3GUF7-F1
#
_cell.length_a   1.000
_cell.length_b   1.000
_cell.length_c   1.000
_cell.angle_alpha   90.00
_cell.angle_beta   90.00
_cell.angle_gamma   90.00
#
_symmetry.space_group_name_H-M   'P 1'
#
loop_
_entity.id
_entity.type
_entity.pdbx_description
1 polymer ?
#
loop_
_entity_poly.entity_id
_entity_poly.type
_entity_poly.pdbx_seq_one_letter_code
_entity_poly.pdbx_strand_id
1 'polypeptide(L)'
;MNRLQLILLLLTITTQYFTIVTSAPQATIIFIPLDERFTTRSIVINLARLIRDDFTILTPPIELISHWKQPANTNVIFQWIHDQITTSCSMSTPCSLLISTEQLIYGGLINSRIS
;
A
#
# COMPACT_ATOMS: atom_id res chain seq x y z
N MET A 1 10.95 43.54 30.42
CA MET A 1 11.08 42.11 30.06
C MET A 1 12.56 41.79 29.96
N ASN A 2 13.09 40.94 30.85
CA ASN A 2 14.54 40.70 30.93
C ASN A 2 15.01 39.76 29.81
N ARG A 3 16.27 39.87 29.37
CA ARG A 3 16.84 39.07 28.27
C ARG A 3 16.59 37.56 28.43
N LEU A 4 16.57 37.06 29.65
CA LEU A 4 16.26 35.68 29.98
C LEU A 4 14.81 35.28 29.62
N GLN A 5 13.83 36.16 29.88
CA GLN A 5 12.42 35.91 29.57
C GLN A 5 12.15 35.89 28.06
N LEU A 6 12.86 36.73 27.29
CA LEU A 6 12.76 36.75 25.83
C LEU A 6 13.31 35.45 25.21
N ILE A 7 14.43 34.95 25.73
CA ILE A 7 15.05 33.69 25.28
C ILE A 7 14.16 32.48 25.60
N LEU A 8 13.59 32.42 26.81
CA LEU A 8 12.65 31.37 27.21
C LEU A 8 11.40 31.37 26.32
N LEU A 9 10.86 32.55 25.99
CA LEU A 9 9.67 32.68 25.16
C LEU A 9 9.95 32.25 23.71
N LEU A 10 11.09 32.64 23.15
CA LEU A 10 11.54 32.20 21.81
C LEU A 10 11.76 30.68 21.76
N LEU A 11 12.38 30.09 22.78
CA LEU A 11 12.56 28.64 22.89
C LEU A 11 11.20 27.90 22.90
N THR A 12 10.24 28.38 23.69
CA THR A 12 8.89 27.78 23.74
C THR A 12 8.12 27.91 22.42
N ILE A 13 8.31 29.02 21.70
CA ILE A 13 7.69 29.22 20.38
C ILE A 13 8.32 28.26 19.37
N THR A 14 9.66 28.15 19.34
CA THR A 14 10.35 27.24 18.41
C THR A 14 10.02 25.76 18.65
N THR A 15 9.87 25.32 19.90
CA THR A 15 9.47 23.94 20.21
C THR A 15 8.02 23.67 19.82
N GLN A 16 7.12 24.65 19.97
CA GLN A 16 5.72 24.53 19.51
C GLN A 16 5.60 24.44 17.98
N TYR A 17 6.41 25.20 17.23
CA TYR A 17 6.40 25.13 15.76
C TYR A 17 6.91 23.79 15.23
N PHE A 18 7.85 23.14 15.93
CA PHE A 18 8.37 21.82 15.51
C PHE A 18 7.32 20.71 15.62
N THR A 19 6.39 20.80 16.58
CA THR A 19 5.36 19.77 16.81
C THR A 19 4.18 19.77 15.82
N ILE A 20 4.03 20.79 14.97
CA ILE A 20 2.85 20.91 14.10
C ILE A 20 3.06 20.21 12.74
N VAL A 21 4.28 19.79 12.42
CA VAL A 21 4.55 19.01 11.20
C VAL A 21 4.39 17.51 11.49
N THR A 22 3.19 17.09 11.88
CA THR A 22 2.81 15.67 11.84
C THR A 22 2.09 15.43 10.51
N SER A 23 2.80 14.91 9.50
CA SER A 23 2.14 14.39 8.30
C SER A 23 1.16 13.28 8.73
N ALA A 24 -0.08 13.34 8.27
CA ALA A 24 -1.01 12.24 8.47
C ALA A 24 -0.37 10.93 7.99
N PRO A 25 -0.53 9.81 8.72
CA PRO A 25 0.04 8.54 8.29
C PRO A 25 -0.48 8.20 6.90
N GLN A 26 0.45 7.97 5.98
CA GLN A 26 0.15 7.64 4.60
C GLN A 26 -0.67 6.35 4.54
N ALA A 27 -1.83 6.38 3.87
CA ALA A 27 -2.71 5.22 3.81
C ALA A 27 -2.09 4.13 2.91
N THR A 28 -2.12 2.87 3.37
CA THR A 28 -1.56 1.74 2.63
C THR A 28 -2.67 0.91 1.98
N ILE A 29 -2.52 0.62 0.68
CA ILE A 29 -3.42 -0.25 -0.09
C ILE A 29 -2.67 -1.52 -0.48
N ILE A 30 -3.15 -2.67 -0.01
CA ILE A 30 -2.67 -3.97 -0.49
C ILE A 30 -3.50 -4.35 -1.71
N PHE A 31 -2.84 -4.43 -2.86
CA PHE A 31 -3.44 -4.60 -4.16
C PHE A 31 -3.06 -5.93 -4.81
N ILE A 32 -4.06 -6.79 -5.02
CA ILE A 32 -3.93 -8.02 -5.80
C ILE A 32 -4.60 -7.81 -7.16
N PRO A 33 -3.82 -7.72 -8.27
CA PRO A 33 -4.37 -7.50 -9.59
C PRO A 33 -5.13 -8.73 -10.09
N LEU A 34 -5.91 -8.54 -11.16
CA LEU A 34 -6.64 -9.63 -11.83
C LEU A 34 -5.72 -10.63 -12.53
N ASP A 35 -4.67 -10.11 -13.17
CA ASP A 35 -3.62 -10.87 -13.86
C ASP A 35 -2.38 -9.97 -14.02
N GLU A 36 -1.37 -10.41 -14.76
CA GLU A 36 -0.10 -9.70 -14.94
C GLU A 36 -0.16 -8.54 -15.95
N ARG A 37 -1.28 -8.38 -16.66
CA ARG A 37 -1.37 -7.50 -17.83
C ARG A 37 -1.30 -6.03 -17.45
N PHE A 38 -0.98 -5.21 -18.45
CA PHE A 38 -0.84 -3.78 -18.26
C PHE A 38 -2.14 -3.14 -17.73
N THR A 39 -3.27 -3.47 -18.31
CA THR A 39 -4.58 -2.86 -18.01
C THR A 39 -5.14 -3.23 -16.64
N THR A 40 -4.64 -4.29 -16.02
CA THR A 40 -5.12 -4.81 -14.73
C THR A 40 -4.13 -4.49 -13.61
N ARG A 41 -2.82 -4.64 -13.85
CA ARG A 41 -1.77 -4.43 -12.86
C ARG A 41 -1.01 -3.13 -13.05
N SER A 42 -0.39 -2.97 -14.22
CA SER A 42 0.62 -1.91 -14.40
C SER A 42 0.01 -0.52 -14.43
N ILE A 43 -1.18 -0.36 -15.00
CA ILE A 43 -1.89 0.92 -15.02
C ILE A 43 -2.22 1.39 -13.60
N VAL A 44 -2.67 0.49 -12.72
CA VAL A 44 -2.97 0.79 -11.31
C VAL A 44 -1.70 1.22 -10.58
N ILE A 45 -0.61 0.47 -10.73
CA ILE A 45 0.69 0.81 -10.12
C ILE A 45 1.19 2.17 -10.64
N ASN A 46 1.08 2.42 -11.94
CA ASN A 46 1.51 3.69 -12.54
C ASN A 46 0.69 4.87 -12.03
N LEU A 47 -0.63 4.72 -11.92
CA LEU A 47 -1.50 5.75 -11.34
C LEU A 47 -1.19 6.00 -9.87
N ALA A 48 -0.98 4.95 -9.08
CA ALA A 48 -0.61 5.07 -7.67
C ALA A 48 0.71 5.83 -7.48
N ARG A 49 1.69 5.66 -8.38
CA ARG A 49 2.95 6.43 -8.33
C ARG A 49 2.75 7.94 -8.51
N LEU A 50 1.71 8.37 -9.23
CA LEU A 50 1.41 9.80 -9.44
C LEU A 50 0.82 10.46 -8.19
N ILE A 51 0.20 9.67 -7.30
CA ILE A 51 -0.43 10.11 -6.04
C ILE A 51 0.31 9.54 -4.80
N ARG A 52 1.60 9.28 -4.95
CA ARG A 52 2.44 8.60 -3.95
C ARG A 52 2.59 9.36 -2.63
N ASP A 53 2.14 10.60 -2.54
CA ASP A 53 2.18 11.37 -1.30
C ASP A 53 0.92 11.11 -0.45
N ASP A 54 -0.16 10.60 -1.06
CA ASP A 54 -1.43 10.30 -0.40
C ASP A 54 -1.52 8.82 0.03
N PHE A 55 -1.06 7.91 -0.83
CA PHE A 55 -1.16 6.46 -0.60
C PHE A 55 0.11 5.72 -1.01
N THR A 56 0.41 4.65 -0.26
CA THR A 56 1.36 3.61 -0.66
C THR A 56 0.58 2.40 -1.18
N ILE A 57 0.99 1.85 -2.32
CA ILE A 57 0.44 0.61 -2.86
C ILE A 57 1.44 -0.54 -2.73
N LEU A 58 1.00 -1.64 -2.13
CA LEU A 58 1.75 -2.89 -2.03
C LEU A 58 1.09 -3.89 -2.97
N THR A 59 1.86 -4.54 -3.83
CA THR A 59 1.35 -5.54 -4.77
C THR A 59 2.36 -6.66 -4.91
N PRO A 60 1.94 -7.93 -5.10
CA PRO A 60 2.87 -9.02 -5.16
C PRO A 60 3.85 -8.87 -6.34
N PRO A 61 5.05 -9.47 -6.21
CA PRO A 61 5.94 -9.73 -7.35
C PRO A 61 5.15 -10.41 -8.48
N ILE A 62 5.53 -10.12 -9.72
CA ILE A 62 4.79 -10.60 -10.90
C ILE A 62 4.83 -12.12 -11.01
N GLU A 63 5.84 -12.76 -10.43
CA GLU A 63 6.05 -14.19 -10.38
C GLU A 63 5.07 -14.91 -9.44
N LEU A 64 4.42 -14.19 -8.52
CA LEU A 64 3.44 -14.75 -7.58
C LEU A 64 2.00 -14.68 -8.11
N ILE A 65 1.77 -13.96 -9.22
CA ILE A 65 0.45 -13.84 -9.83
C ILE A 65 0.31 -14.73 -11.07
N SER A 66 -0.88 -14.71 -11.65
CA SER A 66 -1.21 -15.59 -12.77
C SER A 66 -0.44 -15.16 -14.01
N HIS A 67 -0.09 -16.14 -14.84
CA HIS A 67 0.61 -15.88 -16.09
C HIS A 67 -0.13 -16.50 -17.26
N TRP A 68 -0.86 -15.69 -18.03
CA TRP A 68 -1.71 -16.11 -19.15
C TRP A 68 -2.64 -17.29 -18.83
N LYS A 69 -2.19 -18.53 -19.09
CA LYS A 69 -2.94 -19.78 -18.90
C LYS A 69 -2.42 -20.60 -17.72
N GLN A 70 -1.47 -20.06 -16.97
CA GLN A 70 -0.90 -20.67 -15.78
C GLN A 70 -1.52 -20.01 -14.54
N PRO A 71 -2.25 -20.76 -13.71
CA PRO A 71 -2.81 -20.23 -12.48
C PRO A 71 -1.69 -19.86 -11.51
N ALA A 72 -1.92 -18.82 -10.72
CA ALA A 72 -1.08 -18.56 -9.55
C ALA A 72 -1.28 -19.61 -8.47
N ASN A 73 -0.28 -19.77 -7.61
CA ASN A 73 -0.45 -20.52 -6.37
C ASN A 73 -1.19 -19.66 -5.34
N THR A 74 -2.48 -19.94 -5.14
CA THR A 74 -3.35 -19.15 -4.26
C THR A 74 -2.88 -19.15 -2.81
N ASN A 75 -2.33 -20.26 -2.30
CA ASN A 75 -1.77 -20.33 -0.95
C ASN A 75 -0.61 -19.35 -0.76
N VAL A 76 0.24 -19.20 -1.78
CA VAL A 76 1.36 -18.25 -1.76
C VAL A 76 0.85 -16.81 -1.80
N ILE A 77 -0.22 -16.53 -2.53
CA ILE A 77 -0.87 -15.21 -2.52
C ILE A 77 -1.46 -14.91 -1.14
N PHE A 78 -2.17 -15.85 -0.52
CA PHE A 78 -2.70 -15.69 0.84
C PHE A 78 -1.60 -15.42 1.85
N GLN A 79 -0.50 -16.18 1.78
CA GLN A 79 0.66 -15.95 2.64
C GLN A 79 1.25 -14.55 2.42
N TRP A 80 1.43 -14.15 1.17
CA TRP A 80 1.95 -12.83 0.84
C TRP A 80 1.05 -11.71 1.39
N ILE A 81 -0.29 -11.82 1.26
CA ILE A 81 -1.25 -10.87 1.83
C ILE A 81 -1.10 -10.83 3.35
N HIS A 82 -1.06 -11.99 4.01
CA HIS A 82 -0.90 -12.08 5.46
C HIS A 82 0.38 -11.38 5.92
N ASP A 83 1.50 -11.64 5.24
CA ASP A 83 2.79 -11.03 5.56
C ASP A 83 2.74 -9.51 5.38
N GLN A 84 2.11 -8.99 4.31
CA GLN A 84 1.95 -7.54 4.12
C GLN A 84 1.05 -6.92 5.19
N ILE A 85 -0.04 -7.59 5.58
CA ILE A 85 -0.93 -7.10 6.64
C ILE A 85 -0.15 -7.02 7.97
N THR A 86 0.54 -8.08 8.34
CA THR A 86 1.28 -8.15 9.61
C THR A 86 2.44 -7.15 9.68
N THR A 87 3.09 -6.88 8.54
CA THR A 87 4.28 -6.00 8.50
C THR A 87 3.95 -4.53 8.29
N SER A 88 2.86 -4.21 7.59
CA SER A 88 2.56 -2.83 7.15
C SER A 88 1.37 -2.21 7.85
N CYS A 89 0.50 -3.01 8.46
CA CYS A 89 -0.75 -2.54 9.03
C CYS A 89 -0.72 -2.60 10.56
N SER A 90 -1.25 -1.57 11.20
CA SER A 90 -1.39 -1.52 12.65
C SER A 90 -2.67 -0.77 13.04
N MET A 91 -2.98 -0.71 14.34
CA MET A 91 -4.14 0.06 14.79
C MET A 91 -4.02 1.56 14.54
N SER A 92 -2.80 2.09 14.45
CA SER A 92 -2.54 3.49 14.12
C SER A 92 -2.34 3.71 12.62
N THR A 93 -2.15 2.65 11.84
CA THR A 93 -1.92 2.68 10.38
C THR A 93 -2.79 1.63 9.69
N PRO A 94 -4.10 1.89 9.50
CA PRO A 94 -4.98 0.94 8.87
C PRO A 94 -4.64 0.76 7.38
N CYS A 95 -4.75 -0.48 6.90
CA CYS A 95 -4.63 -0.78 5.47
C CYS A 95 -5.99 -1.01 4.84
N SER A 96 -6.08 -0.69 3.55
CA SER A 96 -7.21 -1.10 2.70
C SER A 96 -6.79 -2.26 1.79
N LEU A 97 -7.74 -3.13 1.47
CA LEU A 97 -7.53 -4.27 0.57
C LEU A 97 -8.26 -4.02 -0.75
N LEU A 98 -7.53 -4.04 -1.86
CA LEU A 98 -8.07 -4.02 -3.23
C LEU A 98 -7.68 -5.34 -3.90
N ILE A 99 -8.58 -6.30 -3.92
CA ILE A 99 -8.24 -7.68 -4.27
C ILE A 99 -9.14 -8.19 -5.39
N SER A 100 -8.53 -8.71 -6.46
CA SER A 100 -9.26 -9.55 -7.42
C SER A 100 -9.60 -10.90 -6.79
N THR A 101 -10.89 -11.21 -6.71
CA THR A 101 -11.38 -12.51 -6.23
C THR A 101 -10.97 -13.65 -7.16
N GLU A 102 -10.94 -13.42 -8.47
CA GLU A 102 -10.49 -14.39 -9.47
C GLU A 102 -9.04 -14.79 -9.24
N GLN A 103 -8.17 -13.80 -9.00
CA GLN A 103 -6.76 -14.05 -8.69
C GLN A 103 -6.59 -14.78 -7.35
N LEU A 104 -7.39 -14.42 -6.34
CA LEU A 104 -7.29 -15.00 -5.00
C LEU A 104 -7.81 -16.44 -4.91
N ILE A 105 -8.93 -16.74 -5.57
CA ILE A 105 -9.65 -18.03 -5.44
C ILE A 105 -9.20 -19.01 -6.52
N TYR A 106 -9.06 -18.56 -7.76
CA TYR A 106 -8.78 -19.43 -8.91
C TYR A 106 -7.37 -19.29 -9.46
N GLY A 107 -6.56 -18.40 -8.88
CA GLY A 107 -5.24 -18.09 -9.42
C GLY A 107 -5.32 -17.38 -10.77
N GLY A 108 -6.35 -16.58 -11.02
CA GLY A 108 -6.49 -15.71 -12.20
C GLY A 108 -7.64 -16.13 -13.13
N LEU A 109 -7.78 -15.42 -14.25
CA LEU A 109 -8.83 -15.66 -15.26
C LEU A 109 -8.56 -16.89 -16.16
N ILE A 110 -8.14 -18.02 -15.59
CA ILE A 110 -7.74 -19.20 -16.36
C ILE A 110 -8.92 -19.81 -17.10
N ASN A 111 -10.07 -19.93 -16.42
CA ASN A 111 -11.28 -20.52 -17.01
C ASN A 111 -11.81 -19.73 -18.22
N SER A 112 -11.62 -18.41 -18.24
CA SER A 112 -11.96 -17.55 -19.38
C SER A 112 -11.03 -17.74 -20.60
N ARG A 113 -9.93 -18.50 -20.46
CA ARG A 113 -8.85 -18.61 -21.48
C ARG A 113 -8.66 -20.02 -22.02
N ILE A 114 -9.43 -20.97 -21.51
CA ILE A 114 -9.46 -22.36 -21.98
C ILE A 114 -10.77 -22.69 -22.73
N SER A 115 -11.71 -21.75 -22.80
CA SER A 115 -12.93 -21.79 -23.62
C SER A 115 -12.67 -21.46 -25.09
#